data_AF-A0A511AEU8-F1
#
_entry.id   AF-A0A511AEU8-F1
#
_cell.length_a   1.000
_cell.length_b   1.000
_cell.length_c   1.000
_cell.angle_alpha   90.00
_cell.angle_beta   90.00
_cell.angle_gamma   90.00
#
_symmetry.space_group_name_H-M   'P 1'
#
loop_
_entity.id
_entity.type
_entity.pdbx_description
1 polymer ?
#
loop_
_entity_poly.entity_id
_entity_poly.type
_entity_poly.pdbx_seq_one_letter_code
_entity_poly.pdbx_strand_id
1 'polypeptide(L)' 'MDDHRPDPAEESRPEETAEDLAGGGDDAPLGGDDTTEEQLDADNEVEKDMLRTLDPDDSPA' A
#
# COMPACT_ATOMS: atom_id res chain seq x y z
N MET A 1 -33.89 22.35 -14.21
CA MET A 1 -32.64 21.98 -14.91
C MET A 1 -31.66 21.70 -13.79
N ASP A 2 -31.64 20.45 -13.34
CA ASP A 2 -30.76 20.00 -12.28
C ASP A 2 -29.33 20.01 -12.83
N ASP A 3 -28.52 20.95 -12.36
CA ASP A 3 -27.07 20.95 -12.61
C ASP A 3 -26.45 19.80 -11.81
N HIS A 4 -26.41 18.62 -12.42
CA HIS A 4 -25.50 17.55 -12.02
C HIS A 4 -24.08 18.02 -12.33
N ARG A 5 -23.50 18.80 -11.41
CA ARG A 5 -22.06 19.01 -11.37
C ARG A 5 -21.43 17.64 -11.15
N PRO A 6 -20.61 17.12 -12.08
CA PRO A 6 -19.87 15.89 -11.83
C PRO A 6 -19.00 16.09 -10.59
N ASP A 7 -18.89 15.06 -9.76
CA ASP A 7 -17.94 15.09 -8.65
C ASP A 7 -16.54 15.26 -9.27
N PRO A 8 -15.73 16.25 -8.82
CA PRO A 8 -14.36 16.40 -9.30
C PRO A 8 -13.51 15.12 -9.14
N ALA A 9 -13.94 14.17 -8.32
CA ALA A 9 -13.32 12.85 -8.18
C ALA A 9 -13.59 11.88 -9.35
N GLU A 10 -14.51 12.18 -10.27
CA GLU A 10 -14.79 11.35 -11.46
C GLU A 10 -14.03 11.82 -12.72
N GLU A 11 -13.63 13.10 -12.79
CA GLU A 11 -12.98 13.68 -13.98
C GLU A 11 -11.49 13.30 -14.12
N SER A 12 -10.89 12.73 -13.08
CA SER A 12 -9.46 12.36 -13.06
C SER A 12 -9.21 10.92 -12.63
N ARG A 13 -10.17 10.02 -12.88
CA ARG A 13 -9.88 8.59 -12.80
C ARG A 13 -9.23 8.20 -14.12
N PRO A 14 -7.90 7.96 -14.18
CA PRO A 14 -7.41 7.14 -15.28
C PRO A 14 -8.27 5.87 -15.28
N GLU A 15 -8.86 5.50 -16.42
CA GLU A 15 -9.38 4.14 -16.56
C GLU A 15 -8.22 3.24 -16.15
N GLU A 16 -8.44 2.43 -15.11
CA GLU A 16 -7.52 1.38 -14.75
C GLU A 16 -7.33 0.50 -15.98
N THR A 17 -6.24 0.74 -16.71
CA THR A 17 -5.60 -0.35 -17.41
C THR A 17 -5.09 -1.24 -16.28
N ALA A 18 -5.85 -2.29 -15.99
CA ALA A 18 -5.53 -3.36 -15.04
C ALA A 18 -4.26 -4.15 -15.45
N GLU A 19 -3.37 -3.52 -16.21
CA GLU A 19 -2.18 -4.06 -16.84
C GLU A 19 -0.91 -3.65 -16.07
N ASP A 20 -0.96 -2.59 -15.25
CA ASP A 20 0.19 -2.14 -14.43
C ASP A 20 0.13 -2.62 -12.97
N LEU A 21 -1.05 -2.99 -12.45
CA LEU A 21 -1.20 -3.55 -11.09
C LEU A 21 -0.64 -4.97 -10.92
N ALA A 22 -0.20 -5.61 -12.01
CA ALA A 22 0.37 -6.96 -11.99
C ALA A 22 1.86 -6.98 -12.39
N GLY A 23 2.58 -5.87 -12.15
CA GLY A 23 4.00 -5.69 -12.48
C GLY A 23 5.00 -6.49 -11.62
N GLY A 24 4.64 -7.69 -11.17
CA GLY A 24 5.57 -8.66 -10.58
C GLY A 24 5.24 -10.04 -11.14
N GLY A 25 6.00 -10.51 -12.13
CA GLY A 25 5.92 -11.91 -12.54
C GLY A 25 6.20 -12.83 -11.36
N ASP A 26 5.86 -14.13 -11.48
CA ASP A 26 6.05 -15.13 -10.41
C ASP A 26 7.49 -15.21 -9.84
N ASP A 27 8.47 -14.61 -10.52
CA ASP A 27 9.89 -14.51 -10.12
C ASP A 27 10.26 -13.20 -9.38
N ALA A 28 9.35 -12.24 -9.20
CA ALA A 28 9.61 -11.06 -8.38
C ALA A 28 9.67 -11.47 -6.90
N PRO A 29 10.63 -10.94 -6.10
CA PRO A 29 10.65 -11.22 -4.68
C PRO A 29 9.31 -10.78 -4.06
N LEU A 30 8.66 -11.68 -3.33
CA LEU A 30 7.39 -11.41 -2.65
C LEU A 30 7.52 -10.42 -1.47
N GLY A 31 8.70 -9.82 -1.28
CA GLY A 31 9.04 -8.92 -0.19
C GLY A 31 9.90 -7.74 -0.65
N GLY A 32 10.38 -6.97 0.32
CA GLY A 32 11.32 -5.88 0.08
C GLY A 32 12.72 -6.35 -0.32
N ASP A 33 13.57 -5.40 -0.66
CA ASP A 33 15.01 -5.61 -0.84
C ASP A 33 15.76 -5.72 0.51
N ASP A 34 17.08 -5.94 0.45
CA ASP A 34 17.97 -6.07 1.61
C ASP A 34 17.91 -4.86 2.58
N THR A 35 17.45 -3.70 2.13
CA THR A 35 17.39 -2.45 2.92
C THR A 35 16.00 -2.09 3.38
N THR A 36 14.98 -2.84 2.98
CA THR A 36 13.58 -2.47 3.23
C THR A 36 13.25 -2.50 4.72
N GLU A 37 13.79 -3.46 5.48
CA GLU A 37 13.60 -3.52 6.93
C GLU A 37 14.18 -2.28 7.64
N GLU A 38 15.36 -1.82 7.23
CA GLU A 38 16.03 -0.64 7.80
C GLU A 38 15.28 0.67 7.49
N GLN A 39 14.37 0.67 6.51
CA GLN A 39 13.54 1.82 6.14
C GLN A 39 12.16 1.81 6.81
N LEU A 40 11.80 0.73 7.51
CA LEU A 40 10.51 0.61 8.21
C LEU A 40 10.60 1.22 9.62
N ASP A 41 10.75 2.54 9.69
CA ASP A 41 10.66 3.31 10.95
C ASP A 41 9.21 3.79 11.21
N ALA A 42 8.81 3.83 12.47
CA ALA A 42 7.52 4.42 12.89
C ALA A 42 7.68 5.83 13.41
N ASP A 43 6.87 6.77 12.91
CA ASP A 43 6.92 8.17 13.34
C ASP A 43 6.05 8.44 14.58
N ASN A 44 5.15 7.51 14.93
CA ASN A 44 4.28 7.62 16.09
C ASN A 44 3.90 6.26 16.70
N GLU A 45 3.30 6.30 17.89
CA GLU A 45 2.92 5.10 18.65
C GLU A 45 1.88 4.22 17.93
N VAL A 46 1.01 4.83 17.10
CA VAL A 46 -0.01 4.08 16.35
C VAL A 46 0.64 3.27 15.23
N GLU A 47 1.56 3.88 14.49
CA GLU A 47 2.33 3.22 13.43
C GLU A 47 3.22 2.12 14.00
N LYS A 48 3.83 2.34 15.17
CA LYS A 48 4.63 1.32 15.85
C LYS A 48 3.81 0.09 16.22
N ASP A 49 2.60 0.30 16.74
CA ASP A 49 1.68 -0.81 17.06
C ASP A 49 1.26 -1.57 15.80
N MET A 50 1.02 -0.86 14.68
CA MET A 50 0.75 -1.50 13.39
C MET A 50 1.94 -2.32 12.88
N LEU A 51 3.16 -1.78 12.91
CA LEU A 51 4.37 -2.51 12.49
C LEU A 51 4.58 -3.78 13.33
N ARG A 52 4.32 -3.69 14.63
CA ARG A 52 4.37 -4.81 15.57
C ARG A 52 3.47 -5.98 15.13
N THR A 53 2.29 -5.69 14.57
CA THR A 53 1.37 -6.73 14.10
C THR A 53 1.85 -7.48 12.85
N LEU A 54 2.80 -6.90 12.11
CA LEU A 54 3.39 -7.48 10.91
C LEU A 54 4.68 -8.27 11.20
N ASP A 55 5.25 -8.11 12.40
CA ASP A 55 6.45 -8.81 12.83
C ASP A 55 6.12 -10.28 13.22
N PRO A 56 6.61 -11.28 12.46
CA PRO A 56 6.37 -12.68 12.77
C PRO A 56 7.03 -13.14 14.07
N ASP A 57 8.13 -12.49 14.50
CA ASP A 57 8.83 -12.80 15.74
C ASP A 57 8.13 -12.20 16.98
N ASP A 58 7.25 -11.22 16.79
CA ASP A 58 6.36 -10.65 17.82
C ASP A 58 4.97 -11.31 17.82
N SER A 59 4.93 -12.60 17.46
CA SER A 59 3.74 -13.43 17.63
C SER A 59 3.38 -13.55 19.12
N PRO A 60 2.10 -13.46 19.52
CA PRO A 60 1.71 -13.70 20.91
C PRO A 60 2.06 -15.14 21.32
N ALA A 61 2.74 -15.28 22.47
CA ALA A 61 3.22 -16.55 23.02
C ALA A 61 2.12 -17.54 23.42
#